data_AF-A0A7C3GKC4-F1
#
_entry.id   AF-A0A7C3GKC4-F1
#
_cell.length_a   1.000
_cell.length_b   1.000
_cell.length_c   1.000
_cell.angle_alpha   90.00
_cell.angle_beta   90.00
_cell.angle_gamma   90.00
#
_symmetry.space_group_name_H-M   'P 1'
#
loop_
_entity.id
_entity.type
_entity.pdbx_description
1 polymer ?
#
loop_
_entity_poly.entity_id
_entity_poly.type
_entity_poly.pdbx_seq_one_letter_code
_entity_poly.pdbx_strand_id
1 'polypeptide(L)'
;MAYLTVTWVEGALERYLRRRPEDTIMGKKIAFSPRHYLAALLHIYTGCFSLGRIARLAGLSEEELRFQRAQIDFMSLVDYLRTRFAEWFREHLLLRDYHPAEYGRIALEYCHLEEQVRSQVRIPLLDQLKHLCYDLEDRLSAGKGLPPYDEHLFRRLLFFFLAAEGLKPTLSSRLVNRARDLAERAYPGEFSRLELPSPEGFSEKLYQYLEEVLSHGA
;
A
#
# COMPACT_ATOMS: atom_id res chain seq x y z
N MET A 1 -6.21 -1.39 -16.68
CA MET A 1 -5.43 -0.38 -15.93
C MET A 1 -4.87 -1.11 -14.72
N ALA A 2 -3.55 -1.13 -14.52
CA ALA A 2 -2.94 -1.95 -13.48
C ALA A 2 -3.07 -1.27 -12.10
N TYR A 3 -3.46 -2.05 -11.10
CA TYR A 3 -3.46 -1.66 -9.69
C TYR A 3 -2.07 -1.86 -9.09
N LEU A 4 -1.56 -0.88 -8.34
CA LEU A 4 -0.21 -0.95 -7.77
C LEU A 4 -0.05 -2.17 -6.87
N THR A 5 -1.05 -2.42 -6.03
CA THR A 5 -1.04 -3.55 -5.08
C THR A 5 -1.11 -4.90 -5.78
N VAL A 6 -1.83 -4.99 -6.91
CA VAL A 6 -1.90 -6.23 -7.71
C VAL A 6 -0.57 -6.53 -8.38
N THR A 7 0.14 -5.52 -8.90
CA THR A 7 1.49 -5.70 -9.45
C THR A 7 2.46 -6.31 -8.43
N TRP A 8 2.34 -5.95 -7.16
CA TRP A 8 3.15 -6.59 -6.11
C TRP A 8 2.77 -8.05 -5.90
N VAL A 9 1.47 -8.36 -5.85
CA VAL A 9 0.97 -9.75 -5.68
C VAL A 9 1.46 -10.63 -6.82
N GLU A 10 1.31 -10.20 -8.08
CA GLU A 10 1.78 -10.92 -9.26
C GLU A 10 3.29 -11.18 -9.19
N GLY A 11 4.08 -10.12 -8.96
CA GLY A 11 5.53 -10.24 -8.89
C GLY A 11 6.00 -11.10 -7.71
N ALA A 12 5.31 -11.07 -6.58
CA ALA A 12 5.62 -11.94 -5.44
C ALA A 12 5.29 -13.40 -5.72
N LEU A 13 4.15 -13.69 -6.35
CA LEU A 13 3.76 -15.03 -6.75
C LEU A 13 4.71 -15.59 -7.81
N GLU A 14 5.07 -14.81 -8.84
CA GLU A 14 6.01 -15.21 -9.88
C GLU A 14 7.39 -15.55 -9.30
N ARG A 15 7.90 -14.73 -8.37
CA ARG A 15 9.13 -15.04 -7.63
C ARG A 15 9.02 -16.34 -6.84
N TYR A 16 7.88 -16.59 -6.21
CA TYR A 16 7.65 -17.83 -5.47
C TYR A 16 7.60 -19.06 -6.37
N LEU A 17 6.96 -18.96 -7.54
CA LEU A 17 6.88 -20.06 -8.51
C LEU A 17 8.24 -20.41 -9.11
N ARG A 18 9.14 -19.43 -9.26
CA ARG A 18 10.50 -19.61 -9.78
C ARG A 18 11.54 -20.02 -8.74
N ARG A 19 11.16 -20.10 -7.46
CA ARG A 19 12.09 -20.45 -6.38
C ARG A 19 12.62 -21.86 -6.55
N ARG A 20 13.85 -22.09 -6.11
CA ARG A 20 14.42 -23.42 -6.01
C ARG A 20 13.88 -24.13 -4.76
N PRO A 21 13.80 -25.47 -4.75
CA PRO A 21 13.37 -26.22 -3.57
C PRO A 21 14.22 -25.98 -2.32
N GLU A 22 15.46 -25.52 -2.48
CA GLU A 22 16.39 -25.20 -1.39
C GLU A 22 16.20 -23.78 -0.83
N ASP A 23 15.44 -22.92 -1.52
CA ASP A 23 15.25 -21.54 -1.12
C ASP A 23 14.43 -21.46 0.18
N THR A 24 14.88 -20.61 1.09
CA THR A 24 14.21 -20.38 2.36
C THR A 24 13.44 -19.07 2.35
N ILE A 25 12.34 -19.03 3.07
CA ILE A 25 11.59 -17.81 3.38
C ILE A 25 11.62 -17.66 4.90
N MET A 26 12.05 -16.50 5.39
CA MET A 26 12.35 -16.28 6.81
C MET A 26 13.39 -17.25 7.39
N GLY A 27 14.36 -17.69 6.58
CA GLY A 27 15.36 -18.69 7.01
C GLY A 27 14.78 -20.09 7.27
N LYS A 28 13.50 -20.34 6.92
CA LYS A 28 12.84 -21.64 7.02
C LYS A 28 12.52 -22.17 5.63
N LYS A 29 12.62 -23.49 5.47
CA LYS A 29 12.12 -24.16 4.26
C LYS A 29 10.60 -24.15 4.27
N ILE A 30 9.99 -23.21 3.55
CA ILE A 30 8.54 -23.09 3.47
C ILE A 30 8.02 -24.03 2.39
N ALA A 31 7.17 -24.99 2.75
CA ALA A 31 6.60 -26.01 1.86
C ALA A 31 5.12 -25.78 1.52
N PHE A 32 4.66 -24.52 1.48
CA PHE A 32 3.29 -24.23 1.04
C PHE A 32 3.14 -24.45 -0.47
N SER A 33 1.98 -24.96 -0.90
CA SER A 33 1.67 -24.98 -2.33
C SER A 33 1.51 -23.54 -2.85
N PRO A 34 1.64 -23.29 -4.17
CA PRO A 34 1.42 -21.96 -4.73
C PRO A 34 0.07 -21.33 -4.35
N ARG A 35 -0.98 -22.14 -4.25
CA ARG A 35 -2.32 -21.68 -3.83
C ARG A 35 -2.34 -21.18 -2.39
N HIS A 36 -1.68 -21.88 -1.48
CA HIS A 36 -1.53 -21.44 -0.08
C HIS A 36 -0.69 -20.17 0.02
N TYR A 37 0.40 -20.08 -0.75
CA TYR A 37 1.22 -18.87 -0.80
C TYR A 37 0.44 -17.67 -1.35
N LEU A 38 -0.32 -17.85 -2.43
CA LEU A 38 -1.21 -16.83 -2.98
C LEU A 38 -2.28 -16.41 -1.96
N ALA A 39 -2.90 -17.35 -1.27
CA ALA A 39 -3.84 -17.03 -0.20
C ALA A 39 -3.17 -16.15 0.87
N ALA A 40 -1.92 -16.46 1.26
CA ALA A 40 -1.16 -15.64 2.20
C ALA A 40 -0.85 -14.23 1.67
N LEU A 41 -0.51 -14.08 0.39
CA LEU A 41 -0.35 -12.76 -0.25
C LEU A 41 -1.64 -11.94 -0.19
N LEU A 42 -2.78 -12.56 -0.54
CA LEU A 42 -4.08 -11.90 -0.61
C LEU A 42 -4.62 -11.48 0.77
N HIS A 43 -4.00 -11.91 1.88
CA HIS A 43 -4.36 -11.43 3.22
C HIS A 43 -4.06 -9.94 3.45
N ILE A 44 -3.37 -9.26 2.54
CA ILE A 44 -3.28 -7.79 2.55
C ILE A 44 -4.65 -7.13 2.28
N TYR A 45 -5.59 -7.86 1.66
CA TYR A 45 -6.93 -7.38 1.30
C TYR A 45 -8.02 -7.78 2.30
N THR A 46 -7.69 -8.32 3.48
CA THR A 46 -8.74 -8.61 4.50
C THR A 46 -9.44 -7.35 5.03
N GLY A 47 -8.97 -6.16 4.65
CA GLY A 47 -9.68 -4.89 4.87
C GLY A 47 -10.88 -4.67 3.94
N CYS A 48 -10.99 -5.38 2.82
CA CYS A 48 -12.07 -5.22 1.83
C CYS A 48 -12.68 -6.54 1.32
N PHE A 49 -11.96 -7.66 1.40
CA PHE A 49 -12.44 -8.97 0.97
C PHE A 49 -12.76 -9.88 2.15
N SER A 50 -13.86 -10.63 2.02
CA SER A 50 -14.18 -11.71 2.93
C SER A 50 -13.20 -12.88 2.76
N LEU A 51 -13.12 -13.74 3.77
CA LEU A 51 -12.25 -14.91 3.71
C LEU A 51 -12.63 -15.85 2.55
N GLY A 52 -13.92 -16.03 2.29
CA GLY A 52 -14.39 -16.82 1.14
C GLY A 52 -13.97 -16.24 -0.21
N ARG A 53 -13.93 -14.92 -0.37
CA ARG A 53 -13.41 -14.27 -1.59
C ARG A 53 -11.91 -14.52 -1.76
N ILE A 54 -11.13 -14.39 -0.68
CA ILE A 54 -9.70 -14.71 -0.69
C ILE A 54 -9.47 -16.19 -1.05
N ALA A 55 -10.23 -17.09 -0.44
CA ALA A 55 -10.14 -18.52 -0.74
C ALA A 55 -10.43 -18.81 -2.22
N ARG A 56 -11.48 -18.19 -2.78
CA ARG A 56 -11.83 -18.32 -4.20
C ARG A 56 -10.72 -17.86 -5.12
N LEU A 57 -10.18 -16.65 -4.90
CA LEU A 57 -9.06 -16.11 -5.69
C LEU A 57 -7.81 -17.01 -5.63
N ALA A 58 -7.58 -17.65 -4.48
CA ALA A 58 -6.46 -18.57 -4.30
C ALA A 58 -6.72 -20.00 -4.82
N GLY A 59 -7.95 -20.31 -5.27
CA GLY A 59 -8.34 -21.67 -5.68
C GLY A 59 -8.39 -22.67 -4.52
N LEU A 60 -8.79 -22.21 -3.33
CA LEU A 60 -8.96 -22.99 -2.10
C LEU A 60 -10.43 -23.01 -1.66
N SER A 61 -10.81 -24.00 -0.87
CA SER A 61 -12.07 -23.93 -0.12
C SER A 61 -11.96 -22.96 1.06
N GLU A 62 -13.07 -22.36 1.49
CA GLU A 62 -13.04 -21.48 2.66
C GLU A 62 -12.67 -22.24 3.95
N GLU A 63 -13.08 -23.50 4.08
CA GLU A 63 -12.72 -24.36 5.21
C GLU A 63 -11.22 -24.64 5.27
N GLU A 64 -10.60 -24.96 4.13
CA GLU A 64 -9.16 -25.14 4.02
C GLU A 64 -8.41 -23.85 4.42
N LEU A 65 -8.87 -22.69 3.95
CA LEU A 65 -8.24 -21.42 4.33
C LEU A 65 -8.41 -21.10 5.82
N ARG A 66 -9.57 -21.41 6.42
CA ARG A 66 -9.79 -21.28 7.88
C ARG A 66 -8.85 -22.20 8.66
N PHE A 67 -8.68 -23.44 8.22
CA PHE A 67 -7.75 -24.38 8.82
C PHE A 67 -6.31 -23.86 8.78
N GLN A 68 -5.89 -23.30 7.65
CA GLN A 68 -4.56 -22.72 7.48
C GLN A 68 -4.33 -21.50 8.38
N ARG A 69 -5.33 -20.64 8.56
CA ARG A 69 -5.23 -19.51 9.51
C ARG A 69 -5.06 -19.93 10.97
N ALA A 70 -5.42 -21.16 11.33
CA ALA A 70 -5.14 -21.72 12.65
C ALA A 70 -3.69 -22.22 12.78
N GLN A 71 -2.96 -22.39 11.67
CA GLN A 71 -1.57 -22.85 11.67
C GLN A 71 -0.60 -21.68 11.85
N ILE A 72 0.31 -21.83 12.81
CA ILE A 72 1.31 -20.81 13.14
C ILE A 72 2.21 -20.50 11.94
N ASP A 73 2.63 -21.52 11.19
CA ASP A 73 3.52 -21.32 10.04
C ASP A 73 2.88 -20.51 8.92
N PHE A 74 1.57 -20.71 8.68
CA PHE A 74 0.84 -19.95 7.67
C PHE A 74 0.65 -18.50 8.09
N MET A 75 0.25 -18.25 9.34
CA MET A 75 0.11 -16.89 9.85
C MET A 75 1.46 -16.16 9.92
N SER A 76 2.55 -16.86 10.24
CA SER A 76 3.90 -16.31 10.17
C SER A 76 4.27 -15.87 8.75
N LEU A 77 3.89 -16.66 7.74
CA LEU A 77 4.07 -16.28 6.33
C LEU A 77 3.22 -15.05 5.98
N VAL A 78 1.95 -15.00 6.40
CA VAL A 78 1.06 -13.84 6.19
C VAL A 78 1.70 -12.56 6.76
N ASP A 79 2.16 -12.60 8.01
CA ASP A 79 2.75 -11.45 8.68
C ASP A 79 4.05 -11.00 8.00
N TYR A 80 4.89 -11.95 7.58
CA TYR A 80 6.08 -11.65 6.79
C TYR A 80 5.74 -10.96 5.47
N LEU A 81 4.78 -11.50 4.72
CA LEU A 81 4.38 -10.93 3.43
C LEU A 81 3.76 -9.55 3.57
N ARG A 82 2.98 -9.31 4.64
CA ARG A 82 2.46 -7.98 4.99
C ARG A 82 3.58 -6.97 5.23
N THR A 83 4.60 -7.36 5.98
CA THR A 83 5.78 -6.51 6.23
C THR A 83 6.52 -6.20 4.93
N ARG A 84 6.78 -7.22 4.10
CA ARG A 84 7.44 -7.03 2.79
C ARG A 84 6.63 -6.18 1.83
N PHE A 85 5.31 -6.32 1.82
CA PHE A 85 4.42 -5.46 1.05
C PHE A 85 4.50 -4.01 1.54
N ALA A 86 4.40 -3.79 2.87
CA ALA A 86 4.41 -2.45 3.43
C ALA A 86 5.75 -1.73 3.13
N GLU A 87 6.87 -2.43 3.25
CA GLU A 87 8.20 -1.94 2.83
C GLU A 87 8.21 -1.53 1.36
N TRP A 88 7.80 -2.43 0.48
CA TRP A 88 7.76 -2.19 -0.96
C TRP A 88 6.85 -1.02 -1.34
N PHE A 89 5.67 -0.91 -0.71
CA PHE A 89 4.71 0.16 -0.96
C PHE A 89 5.25 1.51 -0.51
N ARG A 90 5.91 1.57 0.65
CA ARG A 90 6.62 2.79 1.11
C ARG A 90 7.71 3.18 0.12
N GLU A 91 8.58 2.26 -0.28
CA GLU A 91 9.62 2.53 -1.27
C GLU A 91 9.04 3.12 -2.57
N HIS A 92 7.91 2.60 -3.04
CA HIS A 92 7.24 3.10 -4.24
C HIS A 92 6.73 4.54 -4.08
N LEU A 93 6.25 4.92 -2.90
CA LEU A 93 5.86 6.30 -2.61
C LEU A 93 7.07 7.23 -2.42
N LEU A 94 8.17 6.70 -1.87
CA LEU A 94 9.38 7.47 -1.55
C LEU A 94 10.32 7.67 -2.72
N LEU A 95 10.23 6.84 -3.77
CA LEU A 95 11.19 6.82 -4.88
C LEU A 95 10.57 7.12 -6.25
N ARG A 96 9.24 7.12 -6.37
CA ARG A 96 8.57 7.38 -7.65
C ARG A 96 7.66 8.60 -7.56
N ASP A 97 7.74 9.43 -8.59
CA ASP A 97 6.75 10.48 -8.84
C ASP A 97 5.57 9.86 -9.60
N TYR A 98 4.36 10.25 -9.21
CA TYR A 98 3.13 9.87 -9.89
C TYR A 98 2.39 11.13 -10.33
N HIS A 99 1.52 11.00 -11.32
CA HIS A 99 0.59 12.06 -11.66
C HIS A 99 -0.41 12.28 -10.49
N PRO A 100 -0.91 13.50 -10.23
CA PRO A 100 -1.85 13.77 -9.14
C PRO A 100 -3.06 12.82 -9.07
N ALA A 101 -3.66 12.48 -10.22
CA ALA A 101 -4.77 11.53 -10.30
C ALA A 101 -4.39 10.08 -9.90
N GLU A 102 -3.12 9.70 -10.07
CA GLU A 102 -2.61 8.39 -9.65
C GLU A 102 -2.44 8.32 -8.13
N TYR A 103 -2.06 9.40 -7.46
CA TYR A 103 -2.06 9.45 -5.99
C TYR A 103 -3.44 9.16 -5.41
N GLY A 104 -4.50 9.72 -6.02
CA GLY A 104 -5.88 9.43 -5.65
C GLY A 104 -6.19 7.93 -5.71
N ARG A 105 -5.77 7.25 -6.77
CA ARG A 105 -5.99 5.81 -6.97
C ARG A 105 -5.15 4.95 -6.02
N ILE A 106 -3.88 5.28 -5.85
CA ILE A 106 -2.96 4.59 -4.91
C ILE A 106 -3.48 4.74 -3.48
N ALA A 107 -3.96 5.93 -3.10
CA ALA A 107 -4.59 6.16 -1.81
C ALA A 107 -5.88 5.34 -1.65
N LEU A 108 -6.70 5.22 -2.70
CA LEU A 108 -7.90 4.40 -2.68
C LEU A 108 -7.59 2.91 -2.50
N GLU A 109 -6.59 2.38 -3.21
CA GLU A 109 -6.06 1.03 -2.99
C GLU A 109 -5.62 0.85 -1.53
N TYR A 110 -4.79 1.77 -1.04
CA TYR A 110 -4.31 1.78 0.34
C TYR A 110 -5.45 1.76 1.37
N CYS A 111 -6.52 2.54 1.15
CA CYS A 111 -7.69 2.58 2.02
C CYS A 111 -8.48 1.25 2.07
N HIS A 112 -8.26 0.33 1.14
CA HIS A 112 -8.88 -1.00 1.11
C HIS A 112 -7.99 -2.11 1.67
N LEU A 113 -6.73 -1.80 1.99
CA LEU A 113 -5.83 -2.75 2.65
C LEU A 113 -6.25 -3.01 4.10
N GLU A 114 -5.75 -4.12 4.64
CA GLU A 114 -5.84 -4.46 6.06
C GLU A 114 -5.19 -3.38 6.95
N GLU A 115 -5.73 -3.15 8.16
CA GLU A 115 -5.34 -2.02 9.01
C GLU A 115 -3.90 -2.08 9.53
N GLN A 116 -3.39 -3.27 9.88
CA GLN A 116 -1.99 -3.44 10.28
C GLN A 116 -1.06 -3.09 9.11
N VAL A 117 -1.36 -3.55 7.89
CA VAL A 117 -0.63 -3.15 6.68
C VAL A 117 -0.66 -1.64 6.49
N ARG A 118 -1.85 -1.02 6.58
CA ARG A 118 -2.00 0.43 6.49
C ARG A 118 -1.13 1.15 7.51
N SER A 119 -1.13 0.70 8.75
CA SER A 119 -0.35 1.32 9.83
C SER A 119 1.16 1.18 9.61
N GLN A 120 1.63 0.03 9.14
CA GLN A 120 3.03 -0.17 8.78
C GLN A 120 3.47 0.76 7.64
N VAL A 121 2.59 1.10 6.69
CA VAL A 121 2.88 2.10 5.65
C VAL A 121 2.82 3.52 6.20
N ARG A 122 1.72 3.87 6.88
CA ARG A 122 1.40 5.24 7.31
C ARG A 122 2.39 5.80 8.33
N ILE A 123 2.74 5.03 9.37
CA ILE A 123 3.50 5.57 10.50
C ILE A 123 4.88 6.10 10.06
N PRO A 124 5.72 5.34 9.34
CA PRO A 124 7.03 5.83 8.90
C PRO A 124 6.91 7.00 7.92
N LEU A 125 5.94 6.97 7.01
CA LEU A 125 5.75 8.03 6.01
C LEU A 125 5.25 9.34 6.63
N LEU A 126 4.39 9.27 7.65
CA LEU A 126 3.96 10.45 8.41
C LEU A 126 5.11 11.05 9.22
N ASP A 127 5.96 10.22 9.81
CA ASP A 127 7.14 10.69 10.53
C ASP A 127 8.09 11.44 9.59
N GLN A 128 8.32 10.90 8.39
CA GLN A 128 9.09 11.56 7.34
C GLN A 128 8.45 12.88 6.87
N LEU A 129 7.13 12.90 6.65
CA LEU A 129 6.41 14.14 6.30
C LEU A 129 6.56 15.20 7.41
N LYS A 130 6.46 14.77 8.67
CA LYS A 130 6.62 15.64 9.84
C LYS A 130 8.01 16.28 9.87
N HIS A 131 9.07 15.52 9.62
CA HIS A 131 10.43 16.05 9.53
C HIS A 131 10.56 17.09 8.42
N LEU A 132 10.07 16.79 7.22
CA LEU A 132 10.08 17.72 6.09
C LEU A 132 9.30 19.01 6.37
N CYS A 133 8.21 18.92 7.15
CA CYS A 133 7.45 20.10 7.57
C CYS A 133 8.27 21.02 8.48
N TYR A 134 9.01 20.46 9.44
CA TYR A 134 9.89 21.26 10.29
C TYR A 134 10.99 21.92 9.48
N ASP A 135 11.65 21.17 8.60
CA ASP A 135 12.73 21.69 7.75
C ASP A 135 12.23 22.78 6.80
N LEU A 136 11.04 22.60 6.20
CA LEU A 136 10.43 23.60 5.34
C LEU A 136 10.06 24.87 6.13
N GLU A 137 9.48 24.73 7.32
CA GLU A 137 9.10 25.86 8.17
C GLU A 137 10.32 26.71 8.55
N ASP A 138 11.41 26.07 8.98
CA ASP A 138 12.68 26.71 9.31
C ASP A 138 13.27 27.43 8.09
N ARG A 139 13.26 26.79 6.92
CA ARG A 139 13.82 27.37 5.69
C ARG A 139 12.98 28.51 5.13
N LEU A 140 11.66 28.43 5.22
CA LEU A 140 10.76 29.51 4.80
C LEU A 140 10.99 30.78 5.62
N SER A 141 11.32 30.66 6.91
CA SER A 141 11.67 31.81 7.74
C SER A 141 12.90 32.58 7.23
N ALA A 142 13.80 31.88 6.51
CA ALA A 142 14.98 32.43 5.86
C ALA A 142 14.77 32.74 4.36
N GLY A 143 13.54 32.66 3.85
CA GLY A 143 13.21 32.88 2.44
C GLY A 143 13.73 31.81 1.49
N LYS A 144 13.95 30.57 1.98
CA LYS A 144 14.44 29.43 1.21
C LYS A 144 13.39 28.32 1.13
N GLY A 145 13.37 27.58 0.01
CA GLY A 145 12.62 26.32 -0.12
C GLY A 145 13.42 25.12 0.39
N LEU A 146 12.84 23.92 0.34
CA LEU A 146 13.55 22.67 0.62
C LEU A 146 14.64 22.39 -0.45
N PRO A 147 15.66 21.57 -0.15
CA PRO A 147 16.53 21.02 -1.19
C PRO A 147 15.71 20.24 -2.23
N PRO A 148 16.13 20.14 -3.51
CA PRO A 148 15.32 19.53 -4.56
C PRO A 148 14.82 18.12 -4.23
N TYR A 149 15.68 17.27 -3.68
CA TYR A 149 15.30 15.90 -3.30
C TYR A 149 14.19 15.87 -2.23
N ASP A 150 14.36 16.65 -1.17
CA ASP A 150 13.40 16.76 -0.06
C ASP A 150 12.10 17.42 -0.50
N GLU A 151 12.18 18.38 -1.42
CA GLU A 151 11.02 19.01 -2.02
C GLU A 151 10.17 18.02 -2.81
N HIS A 152 10.79 17.22 -3.69
CA HIS A 152 10.10 16.14 -4.41
C HIS A 152 9.49 15.14 -3.43
N LEU A 153 10.24 14.73 -2.42
CA LEU A 153 9.74 13.81 -1.40
C LEU A 153 8.55 14.39 -0.63
N PHE A 154 8.63 15.66 -0.21
CA PHE A 154 7.55 16.37 0.46
C PHE A 154 6.28 16.41 -0.40
N ARG A 155 6.40 16.77 -1.68
CA ARG A 155 5.29 16.79 -2.64
C ARG A 155 4.62 15.42 -2.75
N ARG A 156 5.40 14.35 -2.95
CA ARG A 156 4.88 12.97 -3.08
C ARG A 156 4.11 12.53 -1.83
N LEU A 157 4.69 12.74 -0.65
CA LEU A 157 4.05 12.38 0.61
C LEU A 157 2.78 13.21 0.85
N LEU A 158 2.83 14.52 0.60
CA LEU A 158 1.69 15.39 0.81
C LEU A 158 0.53 15.06 -0.13
N PHE A 159 0.78 14.83 -1.42
CA PHE A 159 -0.26 14.39 -2.36
C PHE A 159 -0.89 13.07 -1.93
N PHE A 160 -0.09 12.07 -1.56
CA PHE A 160 -0.59 10.79 -1.09
C PHE A 160 -1.46 10.94 0.17
N PHE A 161 -1.00 11.69 1.18
CA PHE A 161 -1.75 11.84 2.42
C PHE A 161 -2.98 12.73 2.29
N LEU A 162 -2.95 13.77 1.47
CA LEU A 162 -4.16 14.55 1.14
C LEU A 162 -5.20 13.66 0.46
N ALA A 163 -4.77 12.80 -0.46
CA ALA A 163 -5.65 11.84 -1.10
C ALA A 163 -6.26 10.85 -0.10
N ALA A 164 -5.42 10.23 0.74
CA ALA A 164 -5.85 9.25 1.72
C ALA A 164 -6.80 9.83 2.77
N GLU A 165 -6.50 11.01 3.32
CA GLU A 165 -7.35 11.69 4.30
C GLU A 165 -8.66 12.21 3.68
N GLY A 166 -8.63 12.59 2.40
CA GLY A 166 -9.84 12.97 1.65
C GLY A 166 -10.80 11.79 1.41
N LEU A 167 -10.26 10.57 1.25
CA LEU A 167 -11.04 9.35 1.06
C LEU A 167 -11.51 8.73 2.37
N LYS A 168 -10.64 8.69 3.38
CA LYS A 168 -10.92 8.08 4.69
C LYS A 168 -10.18 8.86 5.79
N PRO A 169 -10.82 9.87 6.39
CA PRO A 169 -10.22 10.67 7.45
C PRO A 169 -9.75 9.84 8.63
N THR A 170 -8.61 10.22 9.21
CA THR A 170 -8.02 9.58 10.38
C THR A 170 -7.47 10.60 11.38
N LEU A 171 -6.81 10.14 12.44
CA LEU A 171 -6.19 11.02 13.42
C LEU A 171 -4.97 11.79 12.87
N SER A 172 -4.44 11.43 11.70
CA SER A 172 -3.34 12.15 11.05
C SER A 172 -3.75 13.43 10.33
N SER A 173 -5.05 13.71 10.15
CA SER A 173 -5.54 14.92 9.47
C SER A 173 -4.94 16.22 10.00
N ARG A 174 -4.63 16.31 11.30
CA ARG A 174 -4.00 17.51 11.88
C ARG A 174 -2.62 17.77 11.29
N LEU A 175 -1.78 16.74 11.16
CA LEU A 175 -0.45 16.87 10.56
C LEU A 175 -0.54 17.15 9.07
N VAL A 176 -1.43 16.46 8.36
CA VAL A 176 -1.61 16.61 6.92
C VAL A 176 -2.14 18.01 6.57
N ASN A 177 -3.09 18.54 7.33
CA ASN A 177 -3.57 19.91 7.15
C ASN A 177 -2.47 20.94 7.44
N ARG A 178 -1.67 20.76 8.51
CA ARG A 178 -0.51 21.64 8.76
C ARG A 178 0.48 21.60 7.59
N ALA A 179 0.77 20.40 7.06
CA ALA A 179 1.66 20.24 5.92
C ALA A 179 1.10 20.95 4.67
N ARG A 180 -0.22 20.86 4.43
CA ARG A 180 -0.90 21.60 3.36
C ARG A 180 -0.78 23.11 3.53
N ASP A 181 -1.00 23.63 4.73
CA ASP A 181 -0.92 25.07 4.99
C ASP A 181 0.52 25.61 4.81
N LEU A 182 1.53 24.82 5.18
CA LEU A 182 2.94 25.13 4.88
C LEU A 182 3.22 25.07 3.37
N ALA A 183 2.69 24.06 2.69
CA ALA A 183 2.84 23.90 1.26
C ALA A 183 2.20 25.05 0.48
N GLU A 184 1.04 25.54 0.88
CA GLU A 184 0.38 26.68 0.21
C GLU A 184 1.21 27.97 0.31
N ARG A 185 1.97 28.14 1.40
CA ARG A 185 2.90 29.27 1.56
C ARG A 185 4.13 29.13 0.67
N ALA A 186 4.64 27.91 0.51
CA ALA A 186 5.86 27.63 -0.26
C ALA A 186 5.60 27.49 -1.77
N TYR A 187 4.48 26.87 -2.12
CA TYR A 187 4.09 26.42 -3.46
C TYR A 187 2.59 26.68 -3.70
N PRO A 188 2.18 27.96 -3.86
CA PRO A 188 0.78 28.34 -3.91
C PRO A 188 -0.01 27.63 -5.03
N GLY A 189 -1.20 27.12 -4.70
CA GLY A 189 -2.16 26.54 -5.64
C GLY A 189 -1.83 25.15 -6.18
N GLU A 190 -0.70 24.56 -5.81
CA GLU A 190 -0.28 23.26 -6.35
C GLU A 190 -1.13 22.09 -5.82
N PHE A 191 -1.43 22.11 -4.53
CA PHE A 191 -2.10 21.00 -3.83
C PHE A 191 -3.63 21.11 -3.85
N SER A 192 -4.19 22.18 -4.43
CA SER A 192 -5.62 22.47 -4.42
C SER A 192 -6.43 21.64 -5.45
N ARG A 193 -5.76 20.93 -6.36
CA ARG A 193 -6.36 20.26 -7.53
C ARG A 193 -6.43 18.74 -7.43
N LEU A 194 -6.41 18.20 -6.21
CA LEU A 194 -6.39 16.75 -6.05
C LEU A 194 -7.76 16.15 -6.35
N GLU A 195 -7.88 15.53 -7.52
CA GLU A 195 -9.08 14.80 -7.92
C GLU A 195 -9.12 13.43 -7.25
N LEU A 196 -10.14 13.20 -6.43
CA LEU A 196 -10.34 11.93 -5.75
C LEU A 196 -11.16 10.98 -6.63
N PRO A 197 -10.73 9.71 -6.80
CA PRO A 197 -11.56 8.71 -7.43
C PRO A 197 -12.80 8.40 -6.57
N SER A 198 -13.91 8.03 -7.22
CA SER A 198 -15.07 7.51 -6.49
C SER A 198 -14.72 6.18 -5.82
N PRO A 199 -15.00 6.02 -4.51
CA PRO A 199 -14.81 4.76 -3.81
C PRO A 199 -15.88 3.71 -4.17
N GLU A 200 -17.00 4.13 -4.79
CA GLU A 200 -18.13 3.24 -5.07
C GLU A 200 -17.75 2.13 -6.05
N GLY A 201 -18.06 0.89 -5.64
CA GLY A 201 -17.77 -0.31 -6.43
C GLY A 201 -16.28 -0.62 -6.60
N PHE A 202 -15.38 0.11 -5.92
CA PHE A 202 -13.94 -0.09 -6.06
C PHE A 202 -13.50 -1.51 -5.66
N SER A 203 -13.94 -1.98 -4.49
CA SER A 203 -13.62 -3.33 -4.00
C SER A 203 -14.07 -4.41 -4.98
N GLU A 204 -15.24 -4.25 -5.62
CA GLU A 204 -15.74 -5.22 -6.59
C GLU A 204 -14.91 -5.22 -7.87
N LYS A 205 -14.58 -4.04 -8.41
CA LYS A 205 -13.71 -3.90 -9.59
C LYS A 205 -12.32 -4.48 -9.34
N LEU A 206 -11.75 -4.24 -8.16
CA LEU A 206 -10.47 -4.80 -7.75
C LEU A 206 -10.53 -6.32 -7.66
N TYR A 207 -11.62 -6.86 -7.08
CA TYR A 207 -11.83 -8.31 -7.00
C TYR A 207 -11.90 -8.94 -8.40
N GLN A 208 -12.70 -8.37 -9.30
CA GLN A 208 -12.83 -8.84 -10.69
C GLN A 208 -11.49 -8.78 -11.43
N TYR A 209 -10.74 -7.69 -11.28
CA TYR A 209 -9.42 -7.56 -11.87
C TYR A 209 -8.44 -8.63 -11.38
N LEU A 210 -8.42 -8.89 -10.06
CA LEU A 210 -7.61 -9.97 -9.48
C LEU A 210 -8.04 -11.35 -10.01
N GLU A 211 -9.34 -11.59 -10.15
CA GLU A 211 -9.87 -12.85 -10.68
C GLU A 211 -9.42 -13.06 -12.14
N GLU A 212 -9.50 -12.02 -12.97
CA GLU A 212 -9.01 -12.05 -14.36
C GLU A 212 -7.51 -12.35 -14.41
N VAL A 213 -6.70 -11.56 -13.70
CA VAL A 213 -5.24 -11.66 -13.74
C VAL A 213 -4.73 -13.00 -13.19
N LEU A 214 -5.27 -13.47 -12.07
CA LEU A 214 -4.83 -14.71 -11.44
C LEU A 214 -5.31 -15.96 -12.17
N SER A 215 -6.42 -15.88 -12.92
CA SER A 215 -6.92 -17.00 -13.74
C SER A 215 -6.09 -17.25 -15.00
N HIS A 216 -5.38 -16.25 -15.52
CA HIS A 216 -4.54 -16.38 -16.72
C HIS A 216 -3.10 -16.80 -16.41
N GLY A 217 -2.72 -16.87 -15.12
CA GLY A 217 -1.38 -17.26 -14.65
C GLY A 217 -1.31 -18.65 -14.00
N ALA A 218 -2.40 -19.43 -14.02
CA ALA A 218 -2.52 -20.76 -13.40
C ALA A 218 -2.46 -21.90 -14.42
#